data_AF-A0A955QJW4-F1
#
_entry.id   AF-A0A955QJW4-F1
#
_cell.length_a   1.000
_cell.length_b   1.000
_cell.length_c   1.000
_cell.angle_alpha   90.00
_cell.angle_beta   90.00
_cell.angle_gamma   90.00
#
_symmetry.space_group_name_H-M   'P 1'
#
loop_
_entity.id
_entity.type
_entity.pdbx_description
1 polymer ?
#
loop_
_entity_poly.entity_id
_entity_poly.type
_entity_poly.pdbx_seq_one_letter_code
_entity_poly.pdbx_strand_id
1 'polypeptide(L)'
;GEMQTALEALVGPEAKGLSASTVARLKQTWRTEYQTWRQQRLDEETWVYVWVDGIYSGLRADEQRLCALVVIGVTSQGEKQLLAIEDGVRESTQSWREVLLQLKARGMKAPTVVIGDGALGFWGALEEVYPTTQPQRCWVHKTRNVLNALPKSVQPKAKQALHEIWQAETKADANRAFG
;
A
#
# COMPACT_ATOMS: atom_id res chain seq x y z
N GLY A 1 27.19 -20.07 -9.74
CA GLY A 1 26.24 -19.79 -8.66
C GLY A 1 25.16 -20.85 -8.70
N GLU A 2 24.83 -21.46 -7.55
CA GLU A 2 23.91 -22.61 -7.42
C GLU A 2 22.42 -22.23 -7.57
N MET A 3 22.10 -21.43 -8.58
CA MET A 3 20.72 -21.00 -8.84
C MET A 3 19.81 -22.19 -9.13
N GLN A 4 20.33 -23.20 -9.85
CA GLN A 4 19.59 -24.42 -10.17
C GLN A 4 19.22 -25.21 -8.91
N THR A 5 20.20 -25.46 -8.03
CA THR A 5 20.00 -26.19 -6.77
C THR A 5 19.00 -25.47 -5.86
N ALA A 6 19.11 -24.14 -5.76
CA ALA A 6 18.18 -23.33 -4.98
C ALA A 6 16.75 -23.37 -5.56
N LEU A 7 16.61 -23.30 -6.88
CA LEU A 7 15.30 -23.35 -7.53
C LEU A 7 14.65 -24.73 -7.42
N GLU A 8 15.40 -25.81 -7.60
CA GLU A 8 14.89 -27.18 -7.40
C GLU A 8 14.41 -27.40 -5.96
N ALA A 9 15.12 -26.84 -4.97
CA ALA A 9 14.70 -26.90 -3.57
C ALA A 9 13.43 -26.07 -3.27
N LEU A 10 13.24 -24.94 -3.96
CA LEU A 10 12.14 -24.00 -3.69
C LEU A 10 10.85 -24.34 -4.45
N VAL A 11 10.95 -24.76 -5.70
CA VAL A 11 9.78 -24.97 -6.59
C VAL A 11 9.70 -26.39 -7.16
N GLY A 12 10.58 -27.29 -6.70
CA GLY A 12 10.55 -28.72 -7.01
C GLY A 12 11.43 -29.15 -8.19
N PRO A 13 11.56 -30.46 -8.42
CA PRO A 13 12.46 -31.03 -9.44
C PRO A 13 12.08 -30.69 -10.87
N GLU A 14 10.87 -30.18 -11.11
CA GLU A 14 10.42 -29.64 -12.40
C GLU A 14 11.03 -28.28 -12.74
N ALA A 15 11.78 -27.65 -11.81
CA ALA A 15 12.54 -26.43 -12.07
C ALA A 15 13.64 -26.58 -13.13
N LYS A 16 13.90 -27.81 -13.61
CA LYS A 16 14.81 -28.15 -14.71
C LYS A 16 14.39 -27.46 -16.01
N GLY A 17 14.78 -26.20 -16.17
CA GLY A 17 14.41 -25.33 -17.29
C GLY A 17 14.44 -23.83 -16.98
N LEU A 18 14.46 -23.48 -15.69
CA LEU A 18 14.65 -22.11 -15.20
C LEU A 18 16.13 -21.71 -15.23
N SER A 19 16.74 -21.72 -16.40
CA SER A 19 18.08 -21.16 -16.61
C SER A 19 18.07 -19.63 -16.36
N ALA A 20 19.26 -19.05 -16.18
CA ALA A 20 19.41 -17.59 -16.07
C ALA A 20 18.79 -16.85 -17.28
N SER A 21 18.91 -17.42 -18.49
CA SER A 21 18.31 -16.85 -19.70
C SER A 21 16.78 -16.96 -19.71
N THR A 22 16.21 -18.06 -19.23
CA THR A 22 14.76 -18.21 -19.05
C THR A 22 14.23 -17.18 -18.07
N VAL A 23 14.88 -17.01 -16.91
CA VAL A 23 14.48 -16.02 -15.90
C VAL A 23 14.58 -14.59 -16.45
N ALA A 24 15.64 -14.27 -17.20
CA ALA A 24 15.78 -12.96 -17.84
C ALA A 24 14.65 -12.66 -18.83
N ARG A 25 14.25 -13.66 -19.64
CA ARG A 25 13.13 -13.55 -20.57
C ARG A 25 11.79 -13.35 -19.86
N LEU A 26 11.53 -14.12 -18.80
CA LEU A 26 10.31 -13.96 -17.98
C LEU A 26 10.22 -12.55 -17.37
N LYS A 27 11.32 -12.03 -16.84
CA LYS A 27 11.38 -10.65 -16.33
C LYS A 27 11.01 -9.61 -17.39
N GLN A 28 11.41 -9.83 -18.65
CA GLN A 28 11.05 -8.91 -19.73
C GLN A 28 9.56 -8.98 -20.07
N THR A 29 8.97 -10.19 -20.05
CA THR A 29 7.52 -10.37 -20.19
C THR A 29 6.77 -9.65 -19.08
N TRP A 30 7.11 -9.91 -17.81
CA TRP A 30 6.46 -9.27 -16.66
C TRP A 30 6.63 -7.75 -16.65
N ARG A 31 7.78 -7.24 -17.11
CA ARG A 31 7.97 -5.80 -17.27
C ARG A 31 6.97 -5.22 -18.29
N THR A 32 6.74 -5.91 -19.39
CA THR A 32 5.80 -5.46 -20.43
C THR A 32 4.35 -5.52 -19.93
N GLU A 33 3.97 -6.59 -19.25
CA GLU A 33 2.66 -6.73 -18.59
C GLU A 33 2.44 -5.62 -17.56
N TYR A 34 3.46 -5.34 -16.74
CA TYR A 34 3.43 -4.27 -15.77
C TYR A 34 3.24 -2.89 -16.42
N GLN A 35 3.99 -2.59 -17.51
CA GLN A 35 3.82 -1.34 -18.24
C GLN A 35 2.41 -1.18 -18.81
N THR A 36 1.84 -2.28 -19.32
CA THR A 36 0.49 -2.31 -19.87
C THR A 36 -0.55 -2.08 -18.78
N TRP A 37 -0.44 -2.82 -17.67
CA TRP A 37 -1.33 -2.68 -16.51
C TRP A 37 -1.30 -1.25 -15.93
N ARG A 38 -0.11 -0.65 -15.82
CA ARG A 38 0.06 0.70 -15.28
C ARG A 38 -0.64 1.78 -16.11
N GLN A 39 -0.96 1.50 -17.38
CA GLN A 39 -1.66 2.43 -18.27
C GLN A 39 -3.17 2.17 -18.36
N GLN A 40 -3.69 1.11 -17.70
CA GLN A 40 -5.11 0.79 -17.75
C GLN A 40 -5.96 1.93 -17.21
N ARG A 41 -7.06 2.21 -17.91
CA ARG A 41 -8.00 3.27 -17.54
C ARG A 41 -8.68 2.94 -16.21
N LEU A 42 -9.02 3.98 -15.46
CA LEU A 42 -9.66 3.91 -14.15
C LEU A 42 -10.96 4.73 -14.08
N ASP A 43 -11.46 5.20 -15.23
CA ASP A 43 -12.63 6.08 -15.32
C ASP A 43 -13.96 5.36 -15.45
N GLU A 44 -13.94 4.06 -15.74
CA GLU A 44 -15.13 3.20 -15.79
C GLU A 44 -15.66 2.88 -14.38
N GLU A 45 -14.80 2.99 -13.37
CA GLU A 45 -15.10 2.65 -11.98
C GLU A 45 -15.40 3.87 -11.10
N THR A 46 -16.26 3.67 -10.11
CA THR A 46 -16.45 4.63 -9.02
C THR A 46 -15.70 4.15 -7.78
N TRP A 47 -14.62 4.84 -7.43
CA TRP A 47 -13.76 4.48 -6.30
C TRP A 47 -14.31 5.06 -5.00
N VAL A 48 -14.72 4.20 -4.07
CA VAL A 48 -15.27 4.63 -2.77
C VAL A 48 -14.18 4.75 -1.73
N TYR A 49 -13.43 3.67 -1.52
CA TYR A 49 -12.34 3.61 -0.55
C TYR A 49 -11.03 3.36 -1.25
N VAL A 50 -9.98 4.07 -0.83
CA VAL A 50 -8.62 3.85 -1.34
C VAL A 50 -7.67 3.70 -0.16
N TRP A 51 -6.88 2.64 -0.15
CA TRP A 51 -5.80 2.44 0.82
C TRP A 51 -4.47 2.77 0.18
N VAL A 52 -3.62 3.46 0.94
CA VAL A 52 -2.25 3.78 0.55
C VAL A 52 -1.28 3.30 1.61
N ASP A 53 -0.14 2.76 1.19
CA ASP A 53 0.94 2.34 2.09
C ASP A 53 2.33 2.52 1.45
N GLY A 54 3.32 2.79 2.29
CA GLY A 54 4.73 2.86 1.93
C GLY A 54 5.48 1.64 2.48
N ILE A 55 5.85 0.71 1.61
CA ILE A 55 6.53 -0.53 2.00
C ILE A 55 8.03 -0.36 1.83
N TYR A 56 8.76 -0.21 2.94
CA TYR A 56 10.21 -0.17 2.91
C TYR A 56 10.78 -1.55 2.59
N SER A 57 11.51 -1.65 1.48
CA SER A 57 12.34 -2.82 1.24
C SER A 57 13.60 -2.71 2.10
N GLY A 58 14.05 -3.80 2.71
CA GLY A 58 15.35 -3.84 3.40
C GLY A 58 16.55 -3.71 2.45
N LEU A 59 16.29 -3.53 1.14
CA LEU A 59 17.29 -3.37 0.11
C LEU A 59 17.84 -1.94 0.17
N ARG A 60 19.11 -1.83 0.54
CA ARG A 60 19.87 -0.58 0.40
C ARG A 60 20.39 -0.53 -1.03
N ALA A 61 19.85 0.34 -1.86
CA ALA A 61 20.51 0.79 -3.08
C ALA A 61 21.04 2.20 -2.81
N ASP A 62 22.35 2.41 -2.99
CA ASP A 62 23.03 3.71 -2.97
C ASP A 62 22.47 4.75 -1.97
N GLU A 63 22.55 4.41 -0.67
CA GLU A 63 22.26 5.32 0.46
C GLU A 63 20.79 5.79 0.59
N GLN A 64 19.88 5.37 -0.29
CA GLN A 64 18.46 5.74 -0.25
C GLN A 64 17.61 4.51 0.08
N ARG A 65 16.76 4.64 1.12
CA ARG A 65 15.80 3.58 1.47
C ARG A 65 14.69 3.56 0.43
N LEU A 66 14.78 2.63 -0.51
CA LEU A 66 13.72 2.37 -1.48
C LEU A 66 12.45 1.93 -0.74
N CYS A 67 11.36 2.66 -0.96
CA CYS A 67 10.02 2.29 -0.50
C CYS A 67 9.11 2.05 -1.72
N ALA A 68 8.37 0.95 -1.73
CA ALA A 68 7.31 0.75 -2.71
C ALA A 68 6.05 1.50 -2.23
N LEU A 69 5.53 2.40 -3.05
CA LEU A 69 4.28 3.11 -2.80
C LEU A 69 3.14 2.31 -3.40
N VAL A 70 2.25 1.79 -2.56
CA VAL A 70 1.16 0.89 -2.96
C VAL A 70 -0.17 1.59 -2.81
N VAL A 71 -1.04 1.44 -3.81
CA VAL A 71 -2.40 1.97 -3.79
C VAL A 71 -3.38 0.86 -4.13
N ILE A 72 -4.36 0.62 -3.25
CA ILE A 72 -5.46 -0.33 -3.45
C ILE A 72 -6.79 0.43 -3.42
N GLY A 73 -7.58 0.31 -4.47
CA GLY A 73 -8.91 0.89 -4.57
C GLY A 73 -10.00 -0.13 -4.29
N VAL A 74 -11.15 0.35 -3.81
CA VAL A 74 -12.40 -0.40 -3.73
C VAL A 74 -13.47 0.33 -4.51
N THR A 75 -14.09 -0.37 -5.46
CA THR A 75 -15.18 0.15 -6.28
C THR A 75 -16.47 0.27 -5.48
N SER A 76 -17.47 0.96 -6.03
CA SER A 76 -18.81 1.04 -5.43
C SER A 76 -19.53 -0.32 -5.34
N GLN A 77 -19.04 -1.32 -6.06
CA GLN A 77 -19.53 -2.70 -5.99
C GLN A 77 -18.80 -3.52 -4.91
N GLY A 78 -17.81 -2.94 -4.22
CA GLY A 78 -17.03 -3.61 -3.18
C GLY A 78 -15.83 -4.40 -3.70
N GLU A 79 -15.47 -4.26 -4.98
CA GLU A 79 -14.34 -4.98 -5.56
C GLU A 79 -13.01 -4.29 -5.24
N LYS A 80 -12.05 -5.07 -4.73
CA LYS A 80 -10.70 -4.60 -4.43
C LYS A 80 -9.81 -4.74 -5.66
N GLN A 81 -9.12 -3.66 -6.02
CA GLN A 81 -8.19 -3.65 -7.14
C GLN A 81 -6.88 -2.95 -6.75
N LEU A 82 -5.75 -3.52 -7.14
CA LEU A 82 -4.46 -2.82 -7.06
C LEU A 82 -4.46 -1.72 -8.13
N LEU A 83 -4.17 -0.47 -7.75
CA LEU A 83 -4.17 0.66 -8.67
C LEU A 83 -2.76 1.12 -9.02
N ALA A 84 -1.83 1.06 -8.06
CA ALA A 84 -0.45 1.46 -8.27
C ALA A 84 0.51 0.67 -7.37
N ILE A 85 1.71 0.44 -7.90
CA ILE A 85 2.88 -0.01 -7.13
C ILE A 85 4.11 0.69 -7.72
N GLU A 86 4.50 1.83 -7.17
CA GLU A 86 5.61 2.61 -7.72
C GLU A 86 6.82 2.61 -6.81
N ASP A 87 8.01 2.63 -7.41
CA ASP A 87 9.25 2.82 -6.68
C ASP A 87 9.32 4.27 -6.17
N GLY A 88 9.20 4.44 -4.86
CA GLY A 88 9.43 5.70 -4.18
C GLY A 88 10.87 5.77 -3.68
N VAL A 89 11.56 6.85 -4.01
CA VAL A 89 12.86 7.17 -3.40
C VAL A 89 12.71 7.45 -1.90
N ARG A 90 11.55 8.00 -1.49
CA ARG A 90 11.05 8.21 -0.11
C ARG A 90 9.53 8.37 -0.11
N GLU A 91 8.88 8.30 1.06
CA GLU A 91 7.49 8.77 1.28
C GLU A 91 7.40 10.32 1.30
N SER A 92 7.98 10.97 0.28
CA SER A 92 7.91 12.41 0.12
C SER A 92 6.57 12.83 -0.48
N THR A 93 6.17 14.09 -0.25
CA THR A 93 4.99 14.68 -0.92
C THR A 93 5.11 14.58 -2.43
N GLN A 94 6.29 14.84 -2.99
CA GLN A 94 6.51 14.78 -4.43
C GLN A 94 6.28 13.38 -4.99
N SER A 95 6.81 12.33 -4.35
CA SER A 95 6.65 10.94 -4.80
C SER A 95 5.17 10.51 -4.78
N TRP A 96 4.44 10.86 -3.73
CA TRP A 96 3.00 10.57 -3.66
C TRP A 96 2.18 11.40 -4.65
N ARG A 97 2.56 12.66 -4.89
CA ARG A 97 1.92 13.53 -5.87
C ARG A 97 2.05 12.95 -7.28
N GLU A 98 3.22 12.41 -7.64
CA GLU A 98 3.43 11.73 -8.92
C GLU A 98 2.50 10.53 -9.08
N VAL A 99 2.39 9.67 -8.06
CA VAL A 99 1.46 8.52 -8.07
C VAL A 99 0.01 8.98 -8.26
N LEU A 100 -0.44 9.97 -7.48
CA LEU A 100 -1.81 10.47 -7.55
C LEU A 100 -2.12 11.13 -8.90
N LEU A 101 -1.17 11.87 -9.48
CA LEU A 101 -1.31 12.47 -10.80
C LEU A 101 -1.36 11.41 -11.91
N GLN A 102 -0.59 10.33 -11.81
CA GLN A 102 -0.66 9.22 -12.75
C GLN A 102 -2.03 8.53 -12.69
N LEU A 103 -2.57 8.29 -11.50
CA LEU A 103 -3.92 7.74 -11.33
C LEU A 103 -4.98 8.68 -11.93
N LYS A 104 -4.85 9.99 -11.68
CA LYS A 104 -5.74 11.01 -12.26
C LYS A 104 -5.67 11.04 -13.78
N ALA A 105 -4.47 10.92 -14.36
CA ALA A 105 -4.25 10.88 -15.81
C ALA A 105 -4.87 9.62 -16.45
N ARG A 106 -4.94 8.50 -15.72
CA ARG A 106 -5.68 7.28 -16.11
C ARG A 106 -7.19 7.42 -15.99
N GLY A 107 -7.69 8.58 -15.54
CA GLY A 107 -9.11 8.90 -15.45
C GLY A 107 -9.75 8.61 -14.10
N MET A 108 -8.94 8.27 -13.07
CA MET A 108 -9.46 8.08 -11.72
C MET A 108 -10.08 9.38 -11.20
N LYS A 109 -11.37 9.32 -10.84
CA LYS A 109 -12.07 10.42 -10.15
C LYS A 109 -11.69 10.43 -8.66
N ALA A 110 -11.92 11.57 -8.00
CA ALA A 110 -11.67 11.70 -6.57
C ALA A 110 -12.44 10.61 -5.79
N PRO A 111 -11.75 9.77 -4.97
CA PRO A 111 -12.43 8.79 -4.16
C PRO A 111 -13.18 9.45 -2.98
N THR A 112 -14.10 8.72 -2.36
CA THR A 112 -14.84 9.26 -1.21
C THR A 112 -13.95 9.36 0.03
N VAL A 113 -13.21 8.30 0.34
CA VAL A 113 -12.30 8.22 1.48
C VAL A 113 -10.96 7.64 1.05
N VAL A 114 -9.87 8.24 1.51
CA VAL A 114 -8.53 7.64 1.45
C VAL A 114 -8.05 7.29 2.85
N ILE A 115 -7.53 6.08 3.00
CA ILE A 115 -7.04 5.48 4.23
C ILE A 115 -5.52 5.27 4.13
N GLY A 116 -4.76 5.88 5.03
CA GLY A 116 -3.29 5.78 5.04
C GLY A 116 -2.69 5.88 6.44
N ASP A 117 -1.37 5.71 6.54
CA ASP A 117 -0.64 5.91 7.80
C ASP A 117 -0.17 7.37 8.03
N GLY A 118 0.85 7.52 8.89
CA GLY A 118 1.48 8.68 9.50
C GLY A 118 1.80 9.79 8.57
N ALA A 119 2.29 9.36 7.41
CA ALA A 119 3.29 10.09 6.70
C ALA A 119 2.69 11.35 6.09
N LEU A 120 3.21 12.48 6.53
CA LEU A 120 2.78 13.80 6.10
C LEU A 120 2.89 13.99 4.60
N GLY A 121 3.83 13.29 3.94
CA GLY A 121 4.03 13.36 2.50
C GLY A 121 2.78 13.02 1.71
N PHE A 122 2.12 11.89 2.04
CA PHE A 122 0.90 11.49 1.34
C PHE A 122 -0.22 12.52 1.50
N TRP A 123 -0.44 13.00 2.72
CA TRP A 123 -1.56 13.89 3.04
C TRP A 123 -1.45 15.24 2.31
N GLY A 124 -0.24 15.80 2.22
CA GLY A 124 -0.02 17.02 1.42
C GLY A 124 -0.32 16.80 -0.06
N ALA A 125 0.10 15.66 -0.62
CA ALA A 125 -0.17 15.33 -2.02
C ALA A 125 -1.67 15.10 -2.30
N LEU A 126 -2.38 14.50 -1.34
CA LEU A 126 -3.82 14.28 -1.44
C LEU A 126 -4.58 15.60 -1.51
N GLU A 127 -4.26 16.56 -0.65
CA GLU A 127 -4.87 17.88 -0.63
C GLU A 127 -4.69 18.63 -1.95
N GLU A 128 -3.52 18.50 -2.59
CA GLU A 128 -3.25 19.10 -3.90
C GLU A 128 -4.03 18.44 -5.06
N VAL A 129 -4.09 17.10 -5.09
CA VAL A 129 -4.59 16.37 -6.28
C VAL A 129 -6.09 16.08 -6.21
N TYR A 130 -6.60 15.79 -5.01
CA TYR A 130 -8.00 15.43 -4.73
C TYR A 130 -8.51 16.11 -3.45
N PRO A 131 -8.69 17.45 -3.45
CA PRO A 131 -9.04 18.23 -2.25
C PRO A 131 -10.40 17.89 -1.63
N THR A 132 -11.30 17.24 -2.36
CA THR A 132 -12.63 16.85 -1.90
C THR A 132 -12.65 15.48 -1.21
N THR A 133 -11.57 14.71 -1.30
CA THR A 133 -11.47 13.36 -0.74
C THR A 133 -11.31 13.44 0.78
N GLN A 134 -12.06 12.63 1.52
CA GLN A 134 -11.91 12.61 2.98
C GLN A 134 -10.68 11.79 3.41
N PRO A 135 -9.74 12.36 4.18
CA PRO A 135 -8.62 11.62 4.72
C PRO A 135 -9.03 10.85 5.99
N GLN A 136 -8.61 9.59 6.09
CA GLN A 136 -8.77 8.75 7.27
C GLN A 136 -7.47 8.04 7.64
N ARG A 137 -7.18 7.97 8.93
CA ARG A 137 -6.05 7.21 9.45
C ARG A 137 -6.38 5.72 9.49
N CYS A 138 -5.48 4.90 8.97
CA CYS A 138 -5.59 3.45 9.04
C CYS A 138 -5.53 2.97 10.50
N TRP A 139 -6.59 2.34 11.00
CA TRP A 139 -6.63 1.83 12.37
C TRP A 139 -5.58 0.73 12.62
N VAL A 140 -5.27 -0.10 11.62
CA VAL A 140 -4.23 -1.15 11.73
C VAL A 140 -2.88 -0.51 12.05
N HIS A 141 -2.51 0.51 11.27
CA HIS A 141 -1.30 1.28 11.46
C HIS A 141 -1.31 2.05 12.78
N LYS A 142 -2.42 2.72 13.11
CA LYS A 142 -2.55 3.46 14.37
C LYS A 142 -2.41 2.55 15.58
N THR A 143 -3.06 1.39 15.58
CA THR A 143 -2.93 0.39 16.65
C THR A 143 -1.48 -0.07 16.77
N ARG A 144 -0.82 -0.43 15.67
CA ARG A 144 0.60 -0.80 15.68
C ARG A 144 1.49 0.30 16.28
N ASN A 145 1.27 1.56 15.87
CA ASN A 145 2.05 2.69 16.34
C ASN A 145 1.89 2.93 17.86
N VAL A 146 0.66 2.77 18.39
CA VAL A 146 0.42 2.84 19.84
C VAL A 146 1.10 1.69 20.57
N LEU A 147 0.93 0.45 20.10
CA LEU A 147 1.52 -0.73 20.75
C LEU A 147 3.05 -0.69 20.77
N ASN A 148 3.69 -0.16 19.73
CA ASN A 148 5.15 -0.01 19.66
C ASN A 148 5.72 0.95 20.71
N ALA A 149 4.90 1.87 21.25
CA ALA A 149 5.29 2.77 22.33
C ALA A 149 5.13 2.13 23.73
N LEU A 150 4.62 0.89 23.81
CA LEU A 150 4.29 0.22 25.07
C LEU A 150 5.17 -1.02 25.30
N PRO A 151 5.50 -1.36 26.56
CA PRO A 151 6.13 -2.63 26.89
C PRO A 151 5.31 -3.83 26.39
N LYS A 152 6.00 -4.87 25.88
CA LYS A 152 5.35 -6.07 25.34
C LYS A 152 4.36 -6.73 26.31
N SER A 153 4.63 -6.67 27.61
CA SER A 153 3.77 -7.24 28.66
C SER A 153 2.38 -6.61 28.74
N VAL A 154 2.24 -5.33 28.37
CA VAL A 154 0.95 -4.62 28.45
C VAL A 154 0.23 -4.51 27.10
N GLN A 155 0.92 -4.84 26.00
CA GLN A 155 0.37 -4.74 24.64
C GLN A 155 -0.94 -5.54 24.43
N PRO A 156 -1.14 -6.76 24.96
CA PRO A 156 -2.40 -7.47 24.79
C PRO A 156 -3.61 -6.69 25.33
N LYS A 157 -3.49 -6.16 26.55
CA LYS A 157 -4.54 -5.34 27.19
C LYS A 157 -4.76 -4.03 26.43
N ALA A 158 -3.68 -3.35 26.04
CA ALA A 158 -3.78 -2.11 25.28
C ALA A 158 -4.43 -2.32 23.90
N LYS A 159 -4.13 -3.44 23.22
CA LYS A 159 -4.73 -3.78 21.94
C LYS A 159 -6.24 -3.98 22.06
N GLN A 160 -6.66 -4.67 23.12
CA GLN A 160 -8.09 -4.86 23.41
C GLN A 160 -8.80 -3.52 23.63
N ALA A 161 -8.26 -2.64 24.48
CA ALA A 161 -8.83 -1.31 24.71
C ALA A 161 -8.88 -0.47 23.41
N LEU A 162 -7.85 -0.57 22.56
CA LEU A 162 -7.86 0.08 21.24
C LEU A 162 -8.97 -0.46 20.33
N HIS A 163 -9.23 -1.77 20.35
CA HIS A 163 -10.32 -2.37 19.59
C HIS A 163 -11.68 -1.92 20.08
N GLU A 164 -11.89 -1.83 21.40
CA GLU A 164 -13.14 -1.34 22.00
C GLU A 164 -13.52 0.05 21.50
N ILE A 165 -12.53 0.90 21.16
CA ILE A 165 -12.77 2.23 20.60
C ILE A 165 -13.31 2.16 19.16
N TRP A 166 -12.59 1.53 18.23
CA TRP A 166 -12.96 1.59 16.81
C TRP A 166 -14.00 0.54 16.39
N GLN A 167 -14.27 -0.46 17.24
CA GLN A 167 -15.37 -1.40 17.07
C GLN A 167 -16.68 -0.93 17.71
N ALA A 168 -16.66 0.18 18.45
CA ALA A 168 -17.86 0.74 19.05
C ALA A 168 -18.93 1.07 17.99
N GLU A 169 -20.20 0.78 18.30
CA GLU A 169 -21.32 1.00 17.37
C GLU A 169 -21.54 2.48 17.05
N THR A 170 -21.24 3.36 18.03
CA THR A 170 -21.43 4.80 17.88
C THR A 170 -20.17 5.57 18.26
N LYS A 171 -20.07 6.79 17.73
CA LYS A 171 -19.00 7.74 18.13
C LYS A 171 -19.05 8.06 19.62
N ALA A 172 -20.24 8.10 20.22
CA ALA A 172 -20.38 8.36 21.66
C ALA A 172 -19.78 7.20 22.48
N ASP A 173 -20.05 5.96 22.08
CA ASP A 173 -19.44 4.76 22.67
C ASP A 173 -17.93 4.73 22.48
N ALA A 174 -17.44 5.06 21.28
CA ALA A 174 -16.01 5.14 20.99
C ALA A 174 -15.30 6.15 21.91
N ASN A 175 -15.91 7.32 22.12
CA ASN A 175 -15.36 8.35 23.01
C ASN A 175 -15.37 7.90 24.48
N ARG A 176 -16.43 7.18 24.92
CA ARG A 176 -16.46 6.59 26.27
C ARG A 176 -15.37 5.53 26.46
N ALA A 177 -15.12 4.70 25.46
CA ALA A 177 -14.05 3.71 25.48
C ALA A 177 -12.65 4.34 25.43
N PHE A 178 -12.52 5.51 24.79
CA PHE A 178 -11.25 6.25 24.71
C PHE A 178 -10.83 6.84 26.07
N GLY A 179 -11.81 7.33 26.85
CA GLY A 179 -11.60 8.02 28.12
C GLY A 179 -11.92 9.50 28.05
#